data_AF-A0A3R7LT90-F1
#
_entry.id   AF-A0A3R7LT90-F1
#
_cell.length_a   1.000
_cell.length_b   1.000
_cell.length_c   1.000
_cell.angle_alpha   90.00
_cell.angle_beta   90.00
_cell.angle_gamma   90.00
#
_symmetry.space_group_name_H-M   'P 1'
#
loop_
_entity.id
_entity.type
_entity.pdbx_description
1 polymer ?
#
loop_
_entity_poly.entity_id
_entity_poly.type
_entity_poly.pdbx_seq_one_letter_code
_entity_poly.pdbx_strand_id
1 'polypeptide(L)'
;MNPVTREPSGYLAREKTVSRCDRNSSISGTTLTVMTSSGWEINELSCYLVVEDVASWTDAKGNCTDLGGVLASITSEDEQAFVSGLLNSSAWIGLSDQKIEGKYIWEDGSPYNYRSWKEGEPNNYYYYITLGVGEDCVEMKKDYDFRWNDELCPAERA
;
A
#
# COMPACT_ATOMS: atom_id res chain seq x y z
N MET A 1 -24.48 -7.16 -20.04
CA MET A 1 -23.76 -6.55 -18.91
C MET A 1 -22.47 -7.31 -18.78
N ASN A 2 -21.36 -6.69 -19.14
CA ASN A 2 -20.05 -7.34 -19.13
C ASN A 2 -19.59 -7.45 -17.67
N PRO A 3 -19.17 -8.63 -17.17
CA PRO A 3 -18.56 -8.70 -15.85
C PRO A 3 -17.24 -7.95 -15.95
N VAL A 4 -17.13 -6.82 -15.26
CA VAL A 4 -15.83 -6.19 -15.00
C VAL A 4 -14.99 -7.28 -14.36
N THR A 5 -13.96 -7.74 -15.06
CA THR A 5 -12.99 -8.70 -14.54
C THR A 5 -12.35 -8.04 -13.32
N ARG A 6 -12.70 -8.55 -12.15
CA ARG A 6 -12.20 -8.10 -10.85
C ARG A 6 -10.81 -8.73 -10.75
N GLU A 7 -9.79 -7.90 -10.69
CA GLU A 7 -8.36 -8.27 -10.68
C GLU A 7 -7.83 -8.42 -9.24
N PRO A 8 -6.74 -9.17 -9.02
CA PRO A 8 -6.19 -9.37 -7.69
C PRO A 8 -5.66 -8.09 -7.06
N SER A 9 -6.11 -7.79 -5.85
CA SER A 9 -5.52 -6.82 -4.94
C SER A 9 -4.52 -7.53 -4.04
N GLY A 10 -3.23 -7.38 -4.36
CA GLY A 10 -2.16 -7.65 -3.40
C GLY A 10 -2.10 -6.55 -2.34
N TYR A 11 -0.97 -6.43 -1.64
CA TYR A 11 -0.73 -5.35 -0.70
C TYR A 11 0.75 -5.02 -0.53
N LEU A 12 1.03 -3.78 -0.15
CA LEU A 12 2.39 -3.30 0.11
C LEU A 12 2.65 -3.24 1.61
N ALA A 13 3.59 -4.05 2.09
CA ALA A 13 4.14 -3.90 3.43
C ALA A 13 5.32 -2.93 3.41
N ARG A 14 5.47 -2.16 4.49
CA ARG A 14 6.60 -1.25 4.73
C ARG A 14 7.18 -1.47 6.12
N GLU A 15 8.51 -1.44 6.19
CA GLU A 15 9.26 -1.28 7.44
C GLU A 15 10.11 -0.02 7.34
N LYS A 16 9.95 0.91 8.30
CA LYS A 16 10.60 2.22 8.32
C LYS A 16 12.10 2.14 8.63
N THR A 17 12.61 0.96 8.98
CA THR A 17 13.99 0.77 9.41
C THR A 17 14.69 -0.31 8.59
N VAL A 18 15.66 0.09 7.76
CA VAL A 18 16.40 -0.83 6.88
C VAL A 18 17.06 -2.01 7.61
N SER A 19 17.44 -1.81 8.88
CA SER A 19 18.08 -2.84 9.72
C SER A 19 17.24 -4.10 9.95
N ARG A 20 15.92 -4.06 9.67
CA ARG A 20 15.02 -5.21 9.82
C ARG A 20 14.86 -6.03 8.53
N CYS A 21 15.12 -5.42 7.38
CA CYS A 21 15.09 -6.05 6.07
C CYS A 21 16.46 -6.63 5.70
N ASP A 22 17.51 -6.07 6.30
CA ASP A 22 18.88 -6.56 6.23
C ASP A 22 19.14 -7.59 7.35
N ARG A 23 18.78 -8.86 7.10
CA ARG A 23 19.12 -9.95 8.03
C ARG A 23 20.58 -10.42 7.90
N ASN A 24 21.41 -9.79 7.06
CA ASN A 24 22.77 -10.28 6.80
C ASN A 24 23.81 -9.17 6.52
N SER A 25 23.72 -8.05 7.27
CA SER A 25 24.66 -6.94 7.17
C SER A 25 26.05 -7.35 7.68
N SER A 26 26.88 -7.94 6.82
CA SER A 26 28.32 -8.01 7.06
C SER A 26 28.95 -6.74 6.51
N ILE A 27 29.26 -5.80 7.40
CA ILE A 27 29.93 -4.55 7.04
C ILE A 27 31.34 -4.92 6.57
N SER A 28 31.62 -4.74 5.29
CA SER A 28 32.99 -4.75 4.76
C SER A 28 33.20 -3.57 3.82
N GLY A 29 33.94 -2.57 4.30
CA GLY A 29 34.67 -1.57 3.50
C GLY A 29 33.91 -0.80 2.41
N THR A 30 33.49 0.42 2.74
CA THR A 30 33.34 1.59 1.85
C THR A 30 32.33 1.58 0.69
N THR A 31 31.57 0.51 0.47
CA THR A 31 30.38 0.56 -0.41
C THR A 31 29.28 -0.35 0.13
N LEU A 32 28.11 0.25 0.40
CA LEU A 32 26.94 -0.45 0.93
C LEU A 32 26.18 -1.13 -0.22
N THR A 33 26.66 -2.28 -0.69
CA THR A 33 25.82 -3.15 -1.53
C THR A 33 24.85 -3.90 -0.61
N VAL A 34 23.63 -3.36 -0.48
CA VAL A 34 22.57 -3.98 0.31
C VAL A 34 21.93 -5.10 -0.51
N MET A 35 22.22 -6.35 -0.13
CA MET A 35 21.62 -7.53 -0.74
C MET A 35 20.41 -7.94 0.11
N THR A 36 19.20 -7.75 -0.38
CA THR A 36 17.99 -8.08 0.37
C THR A 36 17.72 -9.59 0.24
N SER A 37 17.90 -10.34 1.34
CA SER A 37 17.79 -11.81 1.31
C SER A 37 16.36 -12.34 1.48
N SER A 38 15.34 -11.47 1.40
CA SER A 38 13.97 -11.78 1.85
C SER A 38 12.85 -11.22 0.98
N GLY A 39 13.14 -10.75 -0.24
CA GLY A 39 12.14 -10.18 -1.16
C GLY A 39 11.72 -8.74 -0.83
N TRP A 40 12.27 -8.15 0.24
CA TRP A 40 12.11 -6.73 0.54
C TRP A 40 12.98 -5.89 -0.40
N GLU A 41 12.43 -4.78 -0.88
CA GLU A 41 13.12 -3.80 -1.74
C GLU A 41 13.36 -2.52 -0.96
N ILE A 42 14.56 -1.95 -1.03
CA ILE A 42 14.94 -0.78 -0.23
C ILE A 42 14.76 0.49 -1.05
N ASN A 43 14.11 1.48 -0.42
CA ASN A 43 14.11 2.86 -0.89
C ASN A 43 14.50 3.77 0.27
N GLU A 44 15.67 4.41 0.11
CA GLU A 44 16.29 5.28 1.12
C GLU A 44 16.43 4.61 2.50
N LEU A 45 15.59 5.00 3.46
CA LEU A 45 15.61 4.55 4.85
C LEU A 45 14.51 3.52 5.16
N SER A 46 13.70 3.13 4.18
CA SER A 46 12.61 2.17 4.33
C SER A 46 12.79 0.98 3.40
N CYS A 47 12.08 -0.10 3.72
CA CYS A 47 11.94 -1.22 2.80
C CYS A 47 10.48 -1.53 2.56
N TYR A 48 10.22 -2.12 1.41
CA TYR A 48 8.90 -2.44 0.90
C TYR A 48 8.87 -3.91 0.50
N LEU A 49 7.77 -4.58 0.77
CA LEU A 49 7.52 -5.94 0.30
C LEU A 49 6.19 -5.95 -0.44
N VAL A 50 6.23 -6.38 -1.70
CA VAL A 50 5.03 -6.66 -2.47
C VAL A 50 4.53 -8.04 -2.08
N VAL A 51 3.28 -8.11 -1.63
CA VAL A 51 2.63 -9.39 -1.35
C VAL A 51 1.50 -9.59 -2.36
N GLU A 52 1.65 -10.59 -3.21
CA GLU A 52 0.69 -10.96 -4.26
C GLU A 52 -0.38 -11.95 -3.75
N ASP A 53 -0.83 -11.74 -2.51
CA ASP A 53 -1.91 -12.53 -1.90
C ASP A 53 -3.17 -11.68 -1.75
N VAL A 54 -4.31 -12.31 -2.00
CA VAL A 54 -5.63 -11.69 -1.88
C VAL A 54 -6.02 -11.56 -0.42
N ALA A 55 -6.32 -10.34 0.00
CA ALA A 55 -6.74 -10.04 1.36
C ALA A 55 -7.66 -8.82 1.37
N SER A 56 -8.57 -8.77 2.35
CA SER A 56 -9.24 -7.51 2.70
C SER A 56 -8.21 -6.52 3.21
N TRP A 57 -8.52 -5.22 3.21
CA TRP A 57 -7.58 -4.24 3.76
C TRP A 57 -7.23 -4.52 5.23
N THR A 58 -8.21 -5.03 6.00
CA THR A 58 -8.02 -5.37 7.42
C THR A 58 -7.10 -6.57 7.58
N ASP A 59 -7.26 -7.60 6.75
CA ASP A 59 -6.39 -8.79 6.80
C ASP A 59 -4.99 -8.45 6.29
N ALA A 60 -4.87 -7.64 5.23
CA ALA A 60 -3.59 -7.15 4.72
C ALA A 60 -2.82 -6.38 5.81
N LYS A 61 -3.50 -5.54 6.59
CA LYS A 61 -2.93 -4.87 7.76
C LYS A 61 -2.39 -5.85 8.80
N GLY A 62 -3.16 -6.90 9.10
CA GLY A 62 -2.73 -7.99 9.98
C GLY A 62 -1.47 -8.69 9.45
N ASN A 63 -1.50 -9.09 8.18
CA ASN A 63 -0.40 -9.79 7.51
C ASN A 63 0.87 -8.93 7.47
N CYS A 64 0.78 -7.64 7.17
CA CYS A 64 1.94 -6.74 7.24
C CYS A 64 2.53 -6.67 8.66
N THR A 65 1.68 -6.69 9.69
CA THR A 65 2.12 -6.71 11.09
C THR A 65 2.89 -8.00 11.41
N ASP A 66 2.39 -9.15 10.94
CA ASP A 66 3.05 -10.45 11.13
C ASP A 66 4.38 -10.56 10.37
N LEU A 67 4.50 -9.87 9.23
CA LEU A 67 5.75 -9.70 8.48
C LEU A 67 6.75 -8.76 9.15
N GLY A 68 6.36 -8.11 10.26
CA GLY A 68 7.18 -7.19 11.02
C GLY A 68 7.16 -5.75 10.52
N GLY A 69 6.24 -5.42 9.62
CA GLY A 69 6.01 -4.08 9.08
C GLY A 69 4.58 -3.59 9.31
N VAL A 70 4.12 -2.68 8.44
CA VAL A 70 2.76 -2.13 8.39
C VAL A 70 2.37 -1.92 6.94
N LEU A 71 1.09 -1.72 6.64
CA LEU A 71 0.70 -1.31 5.28
C LEU A 71 1.42 -0.01 4.90
N ALA A 72 1.93 0.04 3.68
CA ALA A 72 2.88 1.06 3.26
C ALA A 72 2.26 2.46 3.24
N SER A 73 2.98 3.44 3.79
CA SER A 73 2.71 4.85 3.52
C SER A 73 3.45 5.33 2.28
N ILE A 74 2.90 6.32 1.59
CA ILE A 74 3.55 6.98 0.46
C ILE A 74 3.50 8.49 0.68
N THR A 75 4.66 9.08 0.92
CA THR A 75 4.83 10.44 1.44
C THR A 75 5.54 11.38 0.48
N SER A 76 5.93 10.90 -0.70
CA SER A 76 6.55 11.69 -1.76
C SER A 76 6.27 11.12 -3.15
N GLU A 77 6.52 11.93 -4.18
CA GLU A 77 6.43 11.50 -5.58
C GLU A 77 7.47 10.45 -5.94
N ASP A 78 8.70 10.57 -5.41
CA ASP A 78 9.77 9.59 -5.62
C ASP A 78 9.42 8.24 -4.98
N GLU A 79 8.83 8.26 -3.78
CA GLU A 79 8.35 7.04 -3.10
C GLU A 79 7.20 6.39 -3.89
N GLN A 80 6.24 7.19 -4.39
CA GLN A 80 5.17 6.71 -5.28
C GLN A 80 5.74 6.05 -6.54
N ALA A 81 6.68 6.71 -7.23
CA ALA A 81 7.28 6.19 -8.44
C ALA A 81 8.05 4.88 -8.18
N PHE A 82 8.78 4.82 -7.07
CA PHE A 82 9.47 3.60 -6.64
C PHE A 82 8.50 2.44 -6.43
N VAL A 83 7.47 2.60 -5.58
CA VAL A 83 6.56 1.48 -5.29
C VAL A 83 5.70 1.10 -6.49
N SER A 84 5.30 2.06 -7.34
CA SER A 84 4.62 1.75 -8.61
C SER A 84 5.48 0.87 -9.53
N GLY A 85 6.82 1.04 -9.51
CA GLY A 85 7.75 0.20 -10.27
C GLY A 85 7.89 -1.23 -9.74
N LEU A 86 7.43 -1.52 -8.53
CA LEU A 86 7.45 -2.85 -7.94
C LEU A 86 6.17 -3.67 -8.23
N LEU A 87 5.07 -2.99 -8.56
CA LEU A 87 3.74 -3.61 -8.63
C LEU A 87 3.45 -4.20 -10.03
N ASN A 88 2.89 -5.42 -10.03
CA ASN A 88 2.32 -6.05 -11.23
C ASN A 88 0.79 -6.03 -11.26
N SER A 89 0.15 -5.76 -10.13
CA SER A 89 -1.31 -5.76 -9.89
C SER A 89 -1.68 -4.64 -8.91
N SER A 90 -2.98 -4.40 -8.72
CA SER A 90 -3.44 -3.45 -7.70
C SER A 90 -2.98 -3.88 -6.30
N ALA A 91 -2.74 -2.92 -5.42
CA ALA A 91 -2.26 -3.23 -4.07
C ALA A 91 -2.86 -2.31 -3.01
N TRP A 92 -3.27 -2.88 -1.88
CA TRP A 92 -3.61 -2.09 -0.70
C TRP A 92 -2.40 -1.33 -0.17
N ILE A 93 -2.66 -0.10 0.29
CA ILE A 93 -1.72 0.76 0.99
C ILE A 93 -2.30 1.20 2.33
N GLY A 94 -1.46 1.75 3.21
CA GLY A 94 -1.82 2.04 4.60
C GLY A 94 -2.65 3.29 4.81
N LEU A 95 -3.22 3.89 3.75
CA LEU A 95 -4.07 5.08 3.88
C LEU A 95 -5.51 4.65 4.11
N SER A 96 -6.17 5.25 5.09
CA SER A 96 -7.61 5.07 5.33
C SER A 96 -8.21 6.27 6.04
N ASP A 97 -9.52 6.47 5.94
CA ASP A 97 -10.28 7.44 6.73
C ASP A 97 -11.38 6.78 7.59
N GLN A 98 -11.33 5.46 7.75
CA GLN A 98 -12.20 4.64 8.62
C GLN A 98 -12.47 5.22 10.03
N LYS A 99 -11.54 6.01 10.57
CA LYS A 99 -11.71 6.63 11.90
C LYS A 99 -12.62 7.86 11.86
N ILE A 100 -12.49 8.68 10.82
CA ILE A 100 -13.20 9.94 10.64
C ILE A 100 -13.33 10.18 9.12
N GLU A 101 -14.53 10.03 8.59
CA GLU A 101 -14.87 10.29 7.18
C GLU A 101 -14.24 11.58 6.66
N GLY A 102 -13.58 11.50 5.50
CA GLY A 102 -12.91 12.62 4.84
C GLY A 102 -11.56 13.01 5.47
N LYS A 103 -11.10 12.29 6.52
CA LYS A 103 -9.82 12.52 7.18
C LYS A 103 -8.91 11.30 7.07
N TYR A 104 -8.24 11.19 5.93
CA TYR A 104 -7.25 10.16 5.66
C TYR A 104 -6.03 10.24 6.57
N ILE A 105 -5.62 9.08 7.06
CA ILE A 105 -4.46 8.86 7.93
C ILE A 105 -3.68 7.62 7.48
N TRP A 106 -2.35 7.69 7.61
CA TRP A 106 -1.49 6.54 7.40
C TRP A 106 -1.43 5.67 8.65
N GLU A 107 -1.44 4.36 8.48
CA GLU A 107 -1.33 3.37 9.56
C GLU A 107 -0.06 3.53 10.41
N ASP A 108 1.01 4.00 9.79
CA ASP A 108 2.32 4.18 10.42
C ASP A 108 2.51 5.59 11.05
N GLY A 109 1.46 6.42 11.06
CA GLY A 109 1.46 7.79 11.57
C GLY A 109 2.24 8.80 10.73
N SER A 110 2.67 8.44 9.52
CA SER A 110 3.34 9.36 8.59
C SER A 110 2.44 10.56 8.24
N PRO A 111 3.01 11.71 7.86
CA PRO A 111 2.23 12.87 7.45
C PRO A 111 1.46 12.61 6.14
N TYR A 112 0.21 13.06 6.08
CA TYR A 112 -0.62 13.03 4.87
C TYR A 112 -0.50 14.35 4.07
N ASN A 113 0.71 14.60 3.56
CA ASN A 113 1.06 15.82 2.81
C ASN A 113 1.20 15.59 1.30
N TYR A 114 1.54 14.38 0.87
CA TYR A 114 1.56 13.95 -0.52
C TYR A 114 0.26 13.23 -0.89
N ARG A 115 -0.19 13.41 -2.14
CA ARG A 115 -1.41 12.81 -2.67
C ARG A 115 -1.22 12.37 -4.11
N SER A 116 -1.52 11.11 -4.40
CA SER A 116 -1.48 10.53 -5.75
C SER A 116 -2.83 9.95 -6.16
N TRP A 117 -3.93 10.58 -5.73
CA TRP A 117 -5.29 10.21 -6.15
C TRP A 117 -5.42 10.23 -7.67
N LYS A 118 -6.18 9.27 -8.20
CA LYS A 118 -6.64 9.35 -9.58
C LYS A 118 -7.57 10.55 -9.71
N GLU A 119 -7.53 11.25 -10.83
CA GLU A 119 -8.52 12.30 -11.10
C GLU A 119 -9.94 11.73 -10.98
N GLY A 120 -10.73 12.32 -10.09
CA GLY A 120 -12.06 11.84 -9.70
C GLY A 120 -12.11 11.28 -8.29
N GLU A 121 -10.97 10.86 -7.72
CA GLU A 121 -10.87 10.22 -6.40
C GLU A 121 -10.37 11.19 -5.31
N PRO A 122 -10.69 10.92 -4.03
CA PRO A 122 -11.62 9.89 -3.57
C PRO A 122 -13.08 10.26 -3.85
N ASN A 123 -13.91 9.29 -4.24
CA ASN A 123 -15.26 9.55 -4.74
C ASN A 123 -16.39 8.95 -3.88
N ASN A 124 -16.05 8.06 -2.93
CA ASN A 124 -17.00 7.33 -2.11
C ASN A 124 -18.17 6.71 -2.92
N TYR A 125 -17.83 6.05 -4.03
CA TYR A 125 -18.74 5.59 -5.08
C TYR A 125 -19.85 4.69 -4.51
N TYR A 126 -19.50 3.85 -3.55
CA TYR A 126 -20.43 2.89 -2.98
C TYR A 126 -21.38 3.44 -1.92
N TYR A 127 -21.17 4.65 -1.38
CA TYR A 127 -21.97 5.20 -0.28
C TYR A 127 -23.49 5.09 -0.49
N TYR A 128 -23.96 5.46 -1.69
CA TYR A 128 -25.40 5.43 -2.02
C TYR A 128 -25.91 4.01 -2.36
N ILE A 129 -25.00 3.09 -2.73
CA ILE A 129 -25.32 1.72 -3.12
C ILE A 129 -25.40 0.81 -1.88
N THR A 130 -24.50 1.02 -0.92
CA THR A 130 -24.37 0.24 0.32
C THR A 130 -25.21 0.80 1.47
N LEU A 131 -25.99 1.85 1.21
CA LEU A 131 -26.83 2.54 2.19
C LEU A 131 -26.04 3.13 3.37
N GLY A 132 -24.92 3.79 3.05
CA GLY A 132 -24.13 4.55 4.02
C GLY A 132 -22.82 3.90 4.45
N VAL A 133 -22.34 2.85 3.76
CA VAL A 133 -20.99 2.31 3.96
C VAL A 133 -20.06 2.93 2.93
N GLY A 134 -19.10 3.72 3.41
CA GLY A 134 -18.16 4.43 2.56
C GLY A 134 -16.98 3.58 2.07
N GLU A 135 -16.29 4.10 1.05
CA GLU A 135 -15.00 3.60 0.60
C GLU A 135 -13.87 4.19 1.45
N ASP A 136 -13.56 3.52 2.56
CA ASP A 136 -12.70 4.11 3.59
C ASP A 136 -11.22 3.67 3.51
N CYS A 137 -10.90 2.74 2.61
CA CYS A 137 -9.59 2.11 2.47
C CYS A 137 -8.99 2.40 1.09
N VAL A 138 -7.66 2.48 0.99
CA VAL A 138 -7.04 2.97 -0.25
C VAL A 138 -6.17 1.91 -0.91
N GLU A 139 -6.39 1.72 -2.20
CA GLU A 139 -5.55 0.91 -3.08
C GLU A 139 -4.76 1.78 -4.07
N MET A 140 -3.58 1.30 -4.47
CA MET A 140 -2.94 1.69 -5.72
C MET A 140 -3.51 0.81 -6.83
N LYS A 141 -4.29 1.41 -7.74
CA LYS A 141 -5.03 0.63 -8.74
C LYS A 141 -4.28 0.56 -10.07
N LYS A 142 -4.04 -0.66 -10.56
CA LYS A 142 -3.28 -0.88 -11.82
C LYS A 142 -3.87 -0.14 -13.01
N ASP A 143 -5.19 -0.23 -13.19
CA ASP A 143 -5.90 0.44 -14.29
C ASP A 143 -5.83 1.97 -14.22
N TYR A 144 -5.43 2.52 -13.08
CA TYR A 144 -5.26 3.96 -12.85
C TYR A 144 -3.78 4.36 -12.88
N ASP A 145 -2.92 3.59 -13.54
CA ASP A 145 -1.46 3.77 -13.55
C ASP A 145 -0.91 3.84 -12.11
N PHE A 146 -1.46 3.01 -11.23
CA PHE A 146 -1.17 2.95 -9.79
C PHE A 146 -1.44 4.26 -9.02
N ARG A 147 -2.26 5.16 -9.56
CA ARG A 147 -2.88 6.24 -8.78
C ARG A 147 -3.85 5.65 -7.76
N TRP A 148 -4.08 6.41 -6.70
CA TRP A 148 -4.87 5.97 -5.56
C TRP A 148 -6.36 6.00 -5.88
N ASN A 149 -7.05 4.98 -5.39
CA ASN A 149 -8.49 4.81 -5.41
C ASN A 149 -8.94 4.51 -3.98
N ASP A 150 -9.97 5.19 -3.50
CA ASP A 150 -10.67 4.75 -2.30
C ASP A 150 -11.55 3.55 -2.68
N GLU A 151 -11.67 2.61 -1.76
CA GLU A 151 -12.37 1.36 -1.99
C GLU A 151 -12.98 0.83 -0.69
N LEU A 152 -13.99 -0.03 -0.82
CA LEU A 152 -14.59 -0.72 0.30
C LEU A 152 -13.53 -1.57 1.03
N CYS A 153 -13.27 -1.28 2.30
CA CYS A 153 -12.32 -2.05 3.12
C CYS A 153 -12.54 -3.58 3.11
N PRO A 154 -13.79 -4.10 3.07
CA PRO A 154 -14.05 -5.54 2.97
C PRO A 154 -13.80 -6.13 1.57
N ALA A 155 -13.40 -5.35 0.58
CA ALA A 155 -13.11 -5.86 -0.75
C ALA A 155 -11.92 -6.83 -0.68
N GLU A 156 -12.19 -8.09 -0.99
CA GLU A 156 -11.18 -9.11 -1.27
C GLU A 156 -11.17 -9.27 -2.79
N ARG A 157 -10.15 -8.76 -3.47
CA ARG A 157 -10.09 -8.85 -4.93
C ARG A 157 -8.94 -9.78 -5.33
N ALA A 158 -9.22 -10.72 -6.21
CA ALA A 158 -8.37 -11.80 -6.73
C ALA A 158 -8.28 -11.74 -8.25
#